data_AF-A0A2J6S4J3-F1
#
_entry.id   AF-A0A2J6S4J3-F1
#
_cell.length_a   1.000
_cell.length_b   1.000
_cell.length_c   1.000
_cell.angle_alpha   90.00
_cell.angle_beta   90.00
_cell.angle_gamma   90.00
#
_symmetry.space_group_name_H-M   'P 1'
#
loop_
_entity.id
_entity.type
_entity.pdbx_description
1 polymer ?
#
loop_
_entity_poly.entity_id
_entity_poly.type
_entity_poly.pdbx_seq_one_letter_code
_entity_poly.pdbx_strand_id
1 'polypeptide(L)'
;MLSGSSVSVRNDATLSAYGFVFDSVDGVSVCDCDGLGSFALHTPEKDLEILQPEYVIQEPSDEDLADIVAKLWRTLVLDRDDLQRLPPKNWARLLFTTLLHLDQADEVELDYESSCVKRWYDRNKPFKICGSTTLGDIVSMQGNCSSNISSAENDAMGEIRARICLITNLKRFSITKKGHWAIMPADTRRGDIVAILFDCDLPVILRPRERQYAFVGCYYVHRIMEGQAMAGLDQGEFAAETFDIR
;
A
#
# COMPACT_ATOMS: atom_id res chain seq x y z
N MET A 1 8.04 -11.26 31.40
CA MET A 1 8.48 -12.64 31.11
C MET A 1 7.54 -13.23 30.07
N LEU A 2 7.92 -13.23 28.80
CA LEU A 2 7.28 -14.03 27.75
C LEU A 2 8.43 -14.79 27.08
N SER A 3 8.78 -15.95 27.64
CA SER A 3 9.91 -16.78 27.17
C SER A 3 9.42 -18.02 26.42
N GLY A 4 8.31 -17.88 25.68
CA GLY A 4 7.84 -18.88 24.72
C GLY A 4 7.81 -18.24 23.34
N SER A 5 8.21 -18.98 22.30
CA SER A 5 8.07 -18.53 20.92
C SER A 5 6.62 -18.11 20.66
N SER A 6 6.41 -16.90 20.14
CA SER A 6 5.10 -16.39 19.73
C SER A 6 4.49 -17.17 18.56
N VAL A 7 5.28 -18.06 17.94
CA VAL A 7 4.91 -18.85 16.77
C VAL A 7 5.21 -20.33 16.99
N SER A 8 4.29 -21.20 16.58
CA SER A 8 4.46 -22.66 16.57
C SER A 8 3.82 -23.27 15.32
N VAL A 9 4.39 -24.37 14.82
CA VAL A 9 3.82 -25.13 13.70
C VAL A 9 3.20 -26.41 14.24
N ARG A 10 1.94 -26.65 13.91
CA ARG A 10 1.20 -27.87 14.29
C ARG A 10 1.44 -28.98 13.26
N ASN A 11 1.22 -30.24 13.67
CA ASN A 11 1.43 -31.43 12.82
C ASN A 11 0.57 -31.45 11.54
N ASP A 12 -0.48 -30.65 11.48
CA ASP A 12 -1.37 -30.50 10.32
C ASP A 12 -0.98 -29.34 9.41
N ALA A 13 0.28 -28.89 9.49
CA ALA A 13 0.86 -27.75 8.78
C ALA A 13 0.20 -26.39 9.07
N THR A 14 -0.59 -26.28 10.15
CA THR A 14 -1.12 -25.00 10.61
C THR A 14 -0.06 -24.22 11.38
N LEU A 15 0.16 -22.96 11.00
CA LEU A 15 0.98 -22.01 11.73
C LEU A 15 0.12 -21.32 12.80
N SER A 16 0.46 -21.49 14.08
CA SER A 16 -0.20 -20.80 15.19
C SER A 16 0.68 -19.64 15.65
N ALA A 17 0.19 -18.42 15.57
CA ALA A 17 0.93 -17.19 15.88
C ALA A 17 0.17 -16.29 16.85
N TYR A 18 0.86 -15.67 17.80
CA TYR A 18 0.27 -14.75 18.76
C TYR A 18 0.43 -13.30 18.30
N GLY A 19 -0.61 -12.50 18.39
CA GLY A 19 -0.63 -11.14 17.85
C GLY A 19 -1.95 -10.43 18.13
N PHE A 20 -2.29 -9.40 17.35
CA PHE A 20 -3.60 -8.74 17.42
C PHE A 20 -4.07 -8.23 16.06
N VAL A 21 -5.39 -8.09 15.91
CA VAL A 21 -5.99 -7.43 14.75
C VAL A 21 -5.82 -5.92 14.89
N PHE A 22 -5.10 -5.30 13.97
CA PHE A 22 -4.93 -3.86 13.93
C PHE A 22 -6.11 -3.17 13.23
N ASP A 23 -6.47 -3.67 12.04
CA ASP A 23 -7.56 -3.13 11.22
C ASP A 23 -8.05 -4.16 10.17
N SER A 24 -8.98 -3.76 9.31
CA SER A 24 -9.47 -4.53 8.17
C SER A 24 -9.44 -3.70 6.88
N VAL A 25 -9.19 -4.39 5.77
CA VAL A 25 -9.14 -3.82 4.42
C VAL A 25 -10.54 -3.39 4.00
N ASP A 26 -10.65 -2.19 3.44
CA ASP A 26 -11.90 -1.59 2.99
C ASP A 26 -11.90 -1.24 1.49
N GLY A 27 -10.94 -0.42 1.07
CA GLY A 27 -10.73 -0.07 -0.34
C GLY A 27 -9.50 -0.76 -0.91
N VAL A 28 -9.58 -1.24 -2.15
CA VAL A 28 -8.47 -1.85 -2.88
C VAL A 28 -8.42 -1.36 -4.34
N SER A 29 -7.26 -0.86 -4.76
CA SER A 29 -6.98 -0.35 -6.11
C SER A 29 -6.86 -1.51 -7.11
N VAL A 30 -6.87 -1.28 -8.42
CA VAL A 30 -6.54 -2.33 -9.39
C VAL A 30 -5.09 -2.80 -9.21
N CYS A 31 -4.87 -4.12 -9.33
CA CYS A 31 -3.52 -4.69 -9.45
C CYS A 31 -3.00 -4.48 -10.88
N ASP A 32 -1.79 -3.94 -11.03
CA ASP A 32 -1.11 -4.04 -12.32
C ASP A 32 -0.41 -5.40 -12.42
N CYS A 33 -0.86 -6.19 -13.38
CA CYS A 33 -0.23 -7.45 -13.77
C CYS A 33 0.04 -7.35 -15.26
N ASP A 34 1.31 -7.43 -15.65
CA ASP A 34 1.65 -7.66 -17.04
C ASP A 34 1.18 -9.06 -17.47
N GLY A 35 1.28 -9.35 -18.77
CA GLY A 35 0.86 -10.65 -19.32
C GLY A 35 1.58 -11.85 -18.69
N LEU A 36 2.75 -11.67 -18.07
CA LEU A 36 3.44 -12.72 -17.31
C LEU A 36 2.86 -12.88 -15.89
N GLY A 37 2.57 -11.78 -15.21
CA GLY A 37 1.99 -11.74 -13.88
C GLY A 37 0.58 -12.34 -13.80
N SER A 38 -0.19 -12.26 -14.89
CA SER A 38 -1.51 -12.90 -15.01
C SER A 38 -1.46 -14.43 -14.86
N PHE A 39 -0.39 -15.09 -15.29
CA PHE A 39 -0.24 -16.55 -15.11
C PHE A 39 0.07 -16.97 -13.66
N ALA A 40 0.62 -16.07 -12.85
CA ALA A 40 1.05 -16.36 -11.48
C ALA A 40 -0.06 -16.14 -10.44
N LEU A 41 -1.12 -15.41 -10.79
CA LEU A 41 -2.21 -15.08 -9.88
C LEU A 41 -3.33 -16.13 -9.99
N HIS A 42 -3.62 -16.82 -8.90
CA HIS A 42 -4.85 -17.63 -8.76
C HIS A 42 -6.10 -16.78 -8.46
N THR A 43 -6.02 -15.46 -8.68
CA THR A 43 -7.06 -14.48 -8.38
C THR A 43 -7.95 -14.29 -9.61
N PRO A 44 -9.28 -14.53 -9.51
CA PRO A 44 -10.21 -14.27 -10.61
C PRO A 44 -10.15 -12.80 -11.08
N GLU A 45 -10.26 -12.54 -12.38
CA GLU A 45 -10.21 -11.17 -12.94
C GLU A 45 -11.18 -10.18 -12.26
N LYS A 46 -12.38 -10.66 -11.89
CA LYS A 46 -13.39 -9.88 -11.15
C LYS A 46 -12.91 -9.35 -9.79
N ASP A 47 -11.93 -10.02 -9.16
CA ASP A 47 -11.39 -9.63 -7.85
C ASP A 47 -10.25 -8.60 -8.00
N LEU A 48 -9.88 -8.24 -9.25
CA LEU A 48 -8.86 -7.25 -9.59
C LEU A 48 -9.44 -5.86 -9.92
N GLU A 49 -10.75 -5.68 -9.88
CA GLU A 49 -11.40 -4.37 -10.07
C GLU A 49 -11.18 -3.42 -8.88
N ILE A 50 -11.33 -2.11 -9.11
CA ILE A 50 -11.34 -1.13 -8.02
C ILE A 50 -12.51 -1.42 -7.12
N LEU A 51 -12.22 -1.56 -5.83
CA LEU A 51 -13.20 -1.48 -4.78
C LEU A 51 -12.94 -0.20 -3.99
N GLN A 52 -13.82 0.78 -4.12
CA GLN A 52 -13.67 2.06 -3.40
C GLN A 52 -13.84 1.83 -1.89
N PRO A 53 -13.11 2.55 -1.02
CA PRO A 53 -13.37 2.49 0.42
C PRO A 53 -14.80 2.98 0.73
N GLU A 54 -15.48 2.29 1.64
CA GLU A 54 -16.75 2.76 2.22
C GLU A 54 -16.52 3.77 3.34
N TYR A 55 -15.36 3.71 3.98
CA TYR A 55 -14.95 4.67 4.97
C TYR A 55 -14.72 6.04 4.32
N VAL A 56 -15.66 6.95 4.55
CA VAL A 56 -15.57 8.35 4.13
C VAL A 56 -14.78 9.10 5.18
N ILE A 57 -13.51 9.41 4.88
CA ILE A 57 -12.86 10.56 5.53
C ILE A 57 -13.67 11.79 5.10
N GLN A 58 -14.08 12.64 6.04
CA GLN A 58 -14.74 13.92 5.73
C GLN A 58 -13.90 14.71 4.70
N GLU A 59 -14.53 15.56 3.89
CA GLU A 59 -13.79 16.37 2.92
C GLU A 59 -12.64 17.10 3.64
N PRO A 60 -11.41 16.99 3.13
CA PRO A 60 -10.24 17.45 3.86
C PRO A 60 -10.23 18.98 3.93
N SER A 61 -9.85 19.52 5.09
CA SER A 61 -9.39 20.91 5.17
C SER A 61 -8.05 21.09 4.44
N ASP A 62 -7.61 22.34 4.27
CA ASP A 62 -6.31 22.62 3.64
C ASP A 62 -5.12 22.01 4.42
N GLU A 63 -5.21 21.96 5.76
CA GLU A 63 -4.20 21.31 6.60
C GLU A 63 -4.22 19.78 6.41
N ASP A 64 -5.41 19.19 6.25
CA ASP A 64 -5.56 17.77 5.95
C ASP A 64 -4.97 17.41 4.58
N LEU A 65 -5.11 18.28 3.57
CA LEU A 65 -4.56 18.06 2.23
C LEU A 65 -3.04 17.91 2.24
N ALA A 66 -2.32 18.72 3.02
CA ALA A 66 -0.86 18.60 3.12
C ALA A 66 -0.43 17.26 3.73
N ASP A 67 -1.15 16.80 4.77
CA ASP A 67 -0.91 15.48 5.40
C ASP A 67 -1.24 14.34 4.44
N ILE A 68 -2.37 14.43 3.73
CA ILE A 68 -2.80 13.45 2.71
C ILE A 68 -1.74 13.34 1.60
N VAL A 69 -1.26 14.47 1.09
CA VAL A 69 -0.20 14.51 0.07
C VAL A 69 1.06 13.85 0.61
N ALA A 70 1.47 14.17 1.85
CA ALA A 70 2.64 13.60 2.49
C ALA A 70 2.52 12.08 2.65
N LYS A 71 1.36 11.62 3.13
CA LYS A 71 1.01 10.20 3.30
C LYS A 71 1.03 9.45 1.97
N LEU A 72 0.51 10.07 0.90
CA LEU A 72 0.44 9.47 -0.43
C LEU A 72 1.82 9.16 -0.99
N TRP A 73 2.67 10.18 -1.11
CA TRP A 73 3.96 9.99 -1.76
C TRP A 73 4.85 9.03 -0.95
N ARG A 74 4.78 9.08 0.40
CA ARG A 74 5.50 8.14 1.28
C ARG A 74 5.03 6.70 1.08
N THR A 75 3.72 6.48 0.99
CA THR A 75 3.16 5.15 0.72
C THR A 75 3.61 4.62 -0.64
N LEU A 76 3.61 5.47 -1.67
CA LEU A 76 4.00 5.10 -3.04
C LEU A 76 5.51 4.85 -3.24
N VAL A 77 6.34 5.12 -2.23
CA VAL A 77 7.78 4.81 -2.26
C VAL A 77 8.24 3.94 -1.09
N LEU A 78 7.28 3.37 -0.34
CA LEU A 78 7.44 2.55 0.87
C LEU A 78 8.13 3.24 2.06
N ASP A 79 8.19 4.56 2.10
CA ASP A 79 8.72 5.44 3.16
C ASP A 79 10.15 5.17 3.69
N ARG A 80 10.71 3.98 3.44
CA ARG A 80 12.03 3.51 3.80
C ARG A 80 12.53 2.57 2.72
N ASP A 81 13.83 2.55 2.52
CA ASP A 81 14.48 1.51 1.72
C ASP A 81 14.88 0.30 2.58
N ASP A 82 15.51 -0.70 1.96
CA ASP A 82 15.99 -1.91 2.62
C ASP A 82 17.02 -1.62 3.74
N LEU A 83 17.61 -0.42 3.74
CA LEU A 83 18.56 0.07 4.76
C LEU A 83 17.88 1.00 5.77
N GLN A 84 16.54 1.03 5.82
CA GLN A 84 15.72 1.84 6.72
C GLN A 84 15.85 3.36 6.54
N ARG A 85 16.44 3.82 5.43
CA ARG A 85 16.66 5.24 5.15
C ARG A 85 15.40 5.88 4.58
N LEU A 86 15.07 7.07 5.05
CA LEU A 86 13.95 7.86 4.52
C LEU A 86 14.24 8.31 3.07
N PRO A 87 13.22 8.33 2.19
CA PRO A 87 13.36 8.87 0.85
C PRO A 87 13.71 10.37 0.88
N PRO A 88 14.48 10.86 -0.11
CA PRO A 88 14.81 12.27 -0.22
C PRO A 88 13.57 13.18 -0.22
N LYS A 89 13.61 14.30 0.51
CA LYS A 89 12.43 15.19 0.65
C LYS A 89 11.92 15.75 -0.69
N ASN A 90 12.82 15.97 -1.66
CA ASN A 90 12.46 16.46 -2.98
C ASN A 90 11.63 15.46 -3.79
N TRP A 91 11.60 14.18 -3.39
CA TRP A 91 10.75 13.18 -4.04
C TRP A 91 9.26 13.47 -3.89
N ALA A 92 8.83 14.15 -2.83
CA ALA A 92 7.43 14.54 -2.67
C ALA A 92 6.93 15.31 -3.91
N ARG A 93 7.68 16.31 -4.37
CA ARG A 93 7.36 17.10 -5.57
C ARG A 93 7.57 16.29 -6.86
N LEU A 94 8.73 15.62 -6.96
CA LEU A 94 9.11 14.90 -8.19
C LEU A 94 8.20 13.71 -8.48
N LEU A 95 7.60 13.09 -7.46
CA LEU A 95 6.65 11.99 -7.63
C LEU A 95 5.38 12.46 -8.36
N PHE A 96 4.75 13.55 -7.90
CA PHE A 96 3.55 14.08 -8.57
C PHE A 96 3.86 14.63 -9.96
N THR A 97 5.03 15.24 -10.11
CA THR A 97 5.55 15.66 -11.43
C THR A 97 5.66 14.43 -12.35
N THR A 98 6.30 13.35 -11.89
CA THR A 98 6.47 12.11 -12.67
C THR A 98 5.13 11.52 -13.11
N LEU A 99 4.16 11.41 -12.20
CA LEU A 99 2.83 10.87 -12.52
C LEU A 99 2.08 11.75 -13.53
N LEU A 100 2.13 13.07 -13.38
CA LEU A 100 1.47 14.00 -14.31
C LEU A 100 2.10 13.94 -15.71
N HIS A 101 3.44 13.89 -15.79
CA HIS A 101 4.13 13.75 -17.07
C HIS A 101 3.79 12.44 -17.77
N LEU A 102 3.68 11.33 -17.04
CA LEU A 102 3.31 10.02 -17.60
C LEU A 102 1.83 9.94 -18.01
N ASP A 103 0.93 10.62 -17.30
CA ASP A 103 -0.49 10.73 -17.67
C ASP A 103 -0.64 11.38 -19.06
N GLN A 104 0.20 12.38 -19.35
CA GLN A 104 0.19 13.15 -20.60
C GLN A 104 1.04 12.54 -21.73
N ALA A 105 1.86 11.52 -21.44
CA ALA A 105 2.78 10.93 -22.40
C ALA A 105 2.12 9.87 -23.31
N ASP A 106 2.60 9.78 -24.55
CA ASP A 106 2.25 8.72 -25.51
C ASP A 106 2.95 7.39 -25.14
N GLU A 107 2.19 6.28 -25.14
CA GLU A 107 2.70 4.96 -24.69
C GLU A 107 3.84 4.39 -25.54
N VAL A 108 3.94 4.78 -26.81
CA VAL A 108 4.86 4.19 -27.79
C VAL A 108 6.34 4.53 -27.49
N GLU A 109 6.60 5.58 -26.72
CA GLU A 109 7.96 6.07 -26.44
C GLU A 109 8.48 5.70 -25.03
N LEU A 110 7.69 4.99 -24.23
CA LEU A 110 8.01 4.74 -22.83
C LEU A 110 8.91 3.50 -22.64
N ASP A 111 9.90 3.62 -21.75
CA ASP A 111 10.60 2.46 -21.22
C ASP A 111 9.66 1.57 -20.37
N TYR A 112 10.15 0.41 -19.94
CA TYR A 112 9.36 -0.56 -19.18
C TYR A 112 8.81 0.03 -17.87
N GLU A 113 9.65 0.72 -17.10
CA GLU A 113 9.26 1.28 -15.79
C GLU A 113 8.21 2.39 -15.97
N SER A 114 8.42 3.27 -16.94
CA SER A 114 7.48 4.34 -17.29
C SER A 114 6.15 3.76 -17.78
N SER A 115 6.18 2.70 -18.59
CA SER A 115 4.97 1.99 -19.05
C SER A 115 4.21 1.35 -17.89
N CYS A 116 4.93 0.70 -16.97
CA CYS A 116 4.40 0.08 -15.76
C CYS A 116 3.71 1.11 -14.85
N VAL A 117 4.40 2.22 -14.56
CA VAL A 117 3.86 3.31 -13.74
C VAL A 117 2.67 3.99 -14.41
N LYS A 118 2.76 4.28 -15.72
CA LYS A 118 1.65 4.88 -16.49
C LYS A 118 0.41 3.99 -16.44
N ARG A 119 0.54 2.71 -16.78
CA ARG A 119 -0.57 1.75 -16.80
C ARG A 119 -1.23 1.62 -15.44
N TRP A 120 -0.42 1.49 -14.38
CA TRP A 120 -0.95 1.45 -13.02
C TRP A 120 -1.71 2.73 -12.69
N TYR A 121 -1.13 3.90 -12.99
CA TYR A 121 -1.74 5.19 -12.69
C TYR A 121 -3.04 5.40 -13.46
N ASP A 122 -3.07 5.10 -14.77
CA ASP A 122 -4.27 5.24 -15.60
C ASP A 122 -5.44 4.39 -15.10
N ARG A 123 -5.14 3.19 -14.58
CA ARG A 123 -6.15 2.29 -14.00
C ARG A 123 -6.60 2.72 -12.60
N ASN A 124 -5.78 3.46 -11.87
CA ASN A 124 -6.00 3.78 -10.46
C ASN A 124 -6.28 5.25 -10.16
N LYS A 125 -6.14 6.16 -11.13
CA LYS A 125 -6.49 7.57 -10.95
C LYS A 125 -7.92 7.83 -10.45
N PRO A 126 -8.94 7.01 -10.76
CA PRO A 126 -10.29 7.18 -10.20
C PRO A 126 -10.45 6.68 -8.74
N PHE A 127 -9.42 6.09 -8.15
CA PHE A 127 -9.48 5.57 -6.79
C PHE A 127 -9.60 6.72 -5.78
N LYS A 128 -10.62 6.68 -4.93
CA LYS A 128 -10.89 7.69 -3.91
C LYS A 128 -9.97 7.48 -2.72
N ILE A 129 -9.30 8.55 -2.30
CA ILE A 129 -8.30 8.50 -1.24
C ILE A 129 -8.70 9.31 0.00
N CYS A 130 -9.54 10.32 -0.18
CA CYS A 130 -10.14 11.10 0.91
C CYS A 130 -11.45 11.74 0.43
N GLY A 131 -12.57 11.50 1.11
CA GLY A 131 -13.87 12.02 0.69
C GLY A 131 -14.20 11.65 -0.77
N SER A 132 -14.52 12.68 -1.56
CA SER A 132 -14.70 12.56 -3.02
C SER A 132 -13.41 12.71 -3.83
N THR A 133 -12.31 13.14 -3.20
CA THR A 133 -11.01 13.38 -3.85
C THR A 133 -10.36 12.07 -4.28
N THR A 134 -10.02 11.99 -5.56
CA THR A 134 -9.34 10.85 -6.17
C THR A 134 -7.82 11.01 -6.21
N LEU A 135 -7.12 9.91 -6.48
CA LEU A 135 -5.68 9.94 -6.76
C LEU A 135 -5.35 10.89 -7.93
N GLY A 136 -6.16 10.88 -8.98
CA GLY A 136 -5.98 11.75 -10.15
C GLY A 136 -6.14 13.23 -9.84
N ASP A 137 -7.08 13.57 -8.95
CA ASP A 137 -7.28 14.95 -8.51
C ASP A 137 -6.02 15.49 -7.79
N ILE A 138 -5.45 14.70 -6.86
CA ILE A 138 -4.23 15.10 -6.15
C ILE A 138 -3.05 15.26 -7.11
N VAL A 139 -2.83 14.32 -8.02
CA VAL A 139 -1.74 14.43 -9.00
C VAL A 139 -1.91 15.67 -9.88
N SER A 140 -3.13 15.98 -10.32
CA SER A 140 -3.41 17.18 -11.12
C SER A 140 -3.15 18.47 -10.35
N MET A 141 -3.49 18.51 -9.05
CA MET A 141 -3.24 19.66 -8.17
C MET A 141 -1.75 19.86 -7.88
N GLN A 142 -1.01 18.78 -7.63
CA GLN A 142 0.39 18.84 -7.16
C GLN A 142 1.42 18.78 -8.30
N GLY A 143 1.07 18.19 -9.44
CA GLY A 143 1.99 17.95 -10.57
C GLY A 143 2.30 19.21 -11.39
N ASN A 144 1.50 20.27 -11.26
CA ASN A 144 1.64 21.51 -12.04
C ASN A 144 2.78 22.44 -11.59
N CYS A 145 3.64 22.03 -10.65
CA CYS A 145 4.83 22.79 -10.27
C CYS A 145 5.87 22.78 -11.41
N SER A 146 5.64 23.65 -12.39
CA SER A 146 6.48 23.89 -13.55
C SER A 146 7.84 24.45 -13.13
N SER A 147 8.89 23.67 -13.28
CA SER A 147 10.26 24.19 -13.28
C SER A 147 11.12 23.36 -14.23
N ASN A 148 12.09 24.01 -14.86
CA ASN A 148 13.15 23.33 -15.61
C ASN A 148 13.70 22.16 -14.78
N ILE A 149 13.48 20.94 -15.24
CA ILE A 149 13.95 19.72 -14.56
C ILE A 149 15.46 19.65 -14.77
N SER A 150 16.23 19.72 -13.68
CA SER A 150 17.67 19.54 -13.73
C SER A 150 18.06 18.09 -14.01
N SER A 151 19.31 17.82 -14.43
CA SER A 151 19.79 16.45 -14.63
C SER A 151 19.63 15.59 -13.37
N ALA A 152 19.97 16.13 -12.20
CA ALA A 152 19.84 15.39 -10.94
C ALA A 152 18.38 15.08 -10.57
N GLU A 153 17.44 15.97 -10.95
CA GLU A 153 16.01 15.71 -10.75
C GLU A 153 15.50 14.65 -11.74
N ASN A 154 15.99 14.63 -12.97
CA ASN A 154 15.69 13.56 -13.92
C ASN A 154 16.17 12.19 -13.43
N ASP A 155 17.38 12.12 -12.86
CA ASP A 155 17.90 10.89 -12.26
C ASP A 155 17.01 10.43 -11.09
N ALA A 156 16.64 11.36 -10.20
CA ALA A 156 15.73 11.07 -9.09
C ALA A 156 14.33 10.63 -9.57
N MET A 157 13.81 11.21 -10.66
CA MET A 157 12.56 10.76 -11.27
C MET A 157 12.67 9.34 -11.82
N GLY A 158 13.84 8.94 -12.35
CA GLY A 158 14.14 7.55 -12.70
C GLY A 158 14.03 6.61 -11.49
N GLU A 159 14.67 6.96 -10.38
CA GLU A 159 14.58 6.16 -9.13
C GLU A 159 13.14 6.05 -8.60
N ILE A 160 12.37 7.14 -8.70
CA ILE A 160 10.96 7.15 -8.31
C ILE A 160 10.16 6.20 -9.21
N ARG A 161 10.35 6.22 -10.53
CA ARG A 161 9.66 5.32 -11.47
C ARG A 161 9.97 3.86 -11.16
N ALA A 162 11.25 3.52 -10.97
CA ALA A 162 11.68 2.17 -10.61
C ALA A 162 10.98 1.68 -9.33
N ARG A 163 10.92 2.54 -8.29
CA ARG A 163 10.24 2.20 -7.04
C ARG A 163 8.74 2.05 -7.20
N ILE A 164 8.06 3.00 -7.84
CA ILE A 164 6.62 2.88 -8.04
C ILE A 164 6.32 1.60 -8.83
N CYS A 165 7.03 1.33 -9.93
CA CYS A 165 6.82 0.09 -10.68
C CYS A 165 7.03 -1.16 -9.81
N LEU A 166 8.11 -1.21 -9.01
CA LEU A 166 8.35 -2.34 -8.10
C LEU A 166 7.20 -2.55 -7.10
N ILE A 167 6.62 -1.48 -6.57
CA ILE A 167 5.64 -1.54 -5.47
C ILE A 167 4.19 -1.56 -5.95
N THR A 168 3.94 -1.30 -7.23
CA THR A 168 2.61 -1.40 -7.83
C THR A 168 2.46 -2.65 -8.70
N ASN A 169 3.57 -3.25 -9.16
CA ASN A 169 3.53 -4.51 -9.87
C ASN A 169 3.19 -5.67 -8.91
N LEU A 170 2.16 -6.44 -9.27
CA LEU A 170 1.58 -7.55 -8.48
C LEU A 170 1.11 -7.15 -7.07
N LYS A 171 0.78 -5.87 -6.88
CA LYS A 171 0.37 -5.29 -5.60
C LYS A 171 -0.77 -4.31 -5.81
N ARG A 172 -1.49 -4.03 -4.72
CA ARG A 172 -2.66 -3.14 -4.71
C ARG A 172 -2.44 -2.04 -3.69
N PHE A 173 -2.65 -0.79 -4.09
CA PHE A 173 -2.83 0.28 -3.13
C PHE A 173 -4.16 0.06 -2.41
N SER A 174 -4.18 0.18 -1.08
CA SER A 174 -5.32 -0.20 -0.26
C SER A 174 -5.55 0.80 0.86
N ILE A 175 -6.81 0.95 1.26
CA ILE A 175 -7.24 1.76 2.39
C ILE A 175 -7.99 0.86 3.38
N THR A 176 -7.63 0.94 4.65
CA THR A 176 -8.29 0.18 5.72
C THR A 176 -9.49 0.94 6.29
N LYS A 177 -10.33 0.27 7.09
CA LYS A 177 -11.53 0.89 7.69
C LYS A 177 -11.23 2.05 8.63
N LYS A 178 -10.05 2.11 9.26
CA LYS A 178 -9.61 3.28 10.05
C LYS A 178 -8.86 4.31 9.21
N GLY A 179 -8.82 4.15 7.88
CA GLY A 179 -8.19 5.09 6.96
C GLY A 179 -6.67 4.96 6.86
N HIS A 180 -6.07 3.83 7.26
CA HIS A 180 -4.64 3.58 7.01
C HIS A 180 -4.41 3.22 5.55
N TRP A 181 -3.29 3.69 5.00
CA TRP A 181 -2.95 3.46 3.59
C TRP A 181 -1.87 2.41 3.51
N ALA A 182 -1.97 1.53 2.52
CA ALA A 182 -1.13 0.36 2.41
C ALA A 182 -0.84 0.00 0.96
N ILE A 183 0.27 -0.70 0.76
CA ILE A 183 0.53 -1.48 -0.45
C ILE A 183 0.37 -2.93 -0.04
N MET A 184 -0.50 -3.68 -0.68
CA MET A 184 -0.88 -5.04 -0.27
C MET A 184 -0.75 -6.04 -1.43
N PRO A 185 -0.72 -7.36 -1.17
CA PRO A 185 -0.68 -8.37 -2.22
C PRO A 185 -1.77 -8.21 -3.29
N ALA A 186 -1.52 -8.67 -4.51
CA ALA A 186 -2.52 -8.74 -5.58
C ALA A 186 -3.82 -9.45 -5.17
N ASP A 187 -3.75 -10.51 -4.35
CA ASP A 187 -4.94 -11.25 -3.93
C ASP A 187 -5.71 -10.60 -2.77
N THR A 188 -5.30 -9.43 -2.28
CA THR A 188 -5.99 -8.74 -1.18
C THR A 188 -7.40 -8.31 -1.56
N ARG A 189 -8.33 -8.50 -0.62
CA ARG A 189 -9.76 -8.22 -0.76
C ARG A 189 -10.28 -7.45 0.46
N ARG A 190 -11.39 -6.74 0.28
CA ARG A 190 -12.13 -6.17 1.42
C ARG A 190 -12.50 -7.25 2.42
N GLY A 191 -12.36 -6.93 3.71
CA GLY A 191 -12.62 -7.84 4.81
C GLY A 191 -11.43 -8.73 5.18
N ASP A 192 -10.36 -8.76 4.37
CA ASP A 192 -9.07 -9.23 4.85
C ASP A 192 -8.63 -8.34 6.04
N ILE A 193 -7.95 -8.94 7.01
CA ILE A 193 -7.51 -8.24 8.22
C ILE A 193 -6.02 -7.93 8.15
N VAL A 194 -5.63 -6.81 8.75
CA VAL A 194 -4.24 -6.44 9.01
C VAL A 194 -3.92 -6.88 10.43
N ALA A 195 -3.12 -7.92 10.57
CA ALA A 195 -2.69 -8.46 11.85
C ALA A 195 -1.24 -8.06 12.15
N ILE A 196 -0.97 -7.74 13.41
CA ILE A 196 0.40 -7.60 13.93
C ILE A 196 0.70 -8.87 14.69
N LEU A 197 1.53 -9.72 14.11
CA LEU A 197 2.03 -10.91 14.77
C LEU A 197 3.28 -10.54 15.55
N PHE A 198 3.37 -10.96 16.80
CA PHE A 198 4.57 -10.71 17.59
C PHE A 198 5.77 -11.44 16.97
N ASP A 199 6.95 -10.83 17.11
CA ASP A 199 8.20 -11.27 16.47
C ASP A 199 8.16 -11.30 14.92
N CYS A 200 7.17 -10.64 14.30
CA CYS A 200 7.16 -10.38 12.86
C CYS A 200 7.45 -8.90 12.60
N ASP A 201 8.41 -8.64 11.70
CA ASP A 201 8.82 -7.27 11.36
C ASP A 201 7.81 -6.53 10.48
N LEU A 202 6.87 -7.26 9.86
CA LEU A 202 5.89 -6.72 8.91
C LEU A 202 4.46 -7.07 9.32
N PRO A 203 3.49 -6.17 9.09
CA PRO A 203 2.08 -6.49 9.20
C PRO A 203 1.72 -7.66 8.27
N VAL A 204 0.88 -8.57 8.75
CA VAL A 204 0.43 -9.74 8.02
C VAL A 204 -1.02 -9.56 7.60
N ILE A 205 -1.28 -9.78 6.32
CA ILE A 205 -2.62 -9.79 5.75
C ILE A 205 -3.17 -11.21 5.85
N LEU A 206 -4.26 -11.35 6.60
CA LEU A 206 -4.93 -12.62 6.84
C LEU A 206 -6.36 -12.55 6.33
N ARG A 207 -6.84 -13.63 5.72
CA ARG A 207 -8.23 -13.76 5.30
C ARG A 207 -9.00 -14.63 6.28
N PRO A 208 -10.00 -14.08 7.01
CA PRO A 208 -10.82 -14.87 7.92
C PRO A 208 -11.53 -16.02 7.19
N ARG A 209 -11.52 -17.20 7.79
CA ARG A 209 -12.34 -18.37 7.45
C ARG A 209 -13.08 -18.82 8.72
N GLU A 210 -13.97 -19.81 8.61
CA GLU A 210 -14.86 -20.20 9.72
C GLU A 210 -14.15 -20.44 11.06
N ARG A 211 -12.94 -21.04 11.05
CA ARG A 211 -12.19 -21.40 12.27
C ARG A 211 -10.69 -21.12 12.20
N GLN A 212 -10.24 -20.50 11.11
CA GLN A 212 -8.82 -20.33 10.81
C GLN A 212 -8.65 -19.11 9.89
N TYR A 213 -7.41 -18.75 9.63
CA TYR A 213 -7.04 -17.68 8.72
C TYR A 213 -6.28 -18.27 7.53
N ALA A 214 -6.56 -17.78 6.33
CA ALA A 214 -5.68 -18.03 5.19
C ALA A 214 -4.62 -16.94 5.10
N PHE A 215 -3.35 -17.30 4.92
CA PHE A 215 -2.29 -16.34 4.69
C PHE A 215 -2.43 -15.68 3.31
N VAL A 216 -2.43 -14.34 3.26
CA VAL A 216 -2.50 -13.58 2.00
C VAL A 216 -1.13 -12.96 1.66
N GLY A 217 -0.40 -12.45 2.66
CA GLY A 217 0.96 -11.90 2.48
C GLY A 217 1.39 -10.97 3.62
N CYS A 218 2.64 -10.49 3.58
CA CYS A 218 3.18 -9.51 4.55
C CYS A 218 3.62 -8.25 3.85
N TYR A 219 3.13 -7.07 4.26
CA TYR A 219 3.23 -5.89 3.41
C TYR A 219 3.14 -4.53 4.14
N TYR A 220 3.54 -3.47 3.42
CA TYR A 220 3.63 -2.11 3.93
C TYR A 220 2.25 -1.54 4.29
N VAL A 221 2.12 -1.12 5.55
CA VAL A 221 1.00 -0.27 6.01
C VAL A 221 1.60 0.99 6.63
N HIS A 222 1.26 2.14 6.06
CA HIS A 222 1.74 3.43 6.52
C HIS A 222 1.42 3.63 8.01
N ARG A 223 2.33 4.25 8.76
CA ARG A 223 2.25 4.52 10.21
C ARG A 223 2.31 3.30 11.14
N ILE A 224 1.93 2.09 10.72
CA ILE A 224 2.17 0.88 11.53
C ILE A 224 3.67 0.65 11.70
N MET A 225 4.42 0.78 10.60
CA MET A 225 5.88 0.62 10.60
C MET A 225 6.64 1.78 11.25
N GLU A 226 5.93 2.70 11.91
CA GLU A 226 6.49 3.73 12.79
C GLU A 226 6.30 3.37 14.29
N GLY A 227 5.83 2.16 14.61
CA GLY A 227 5.67 1.66 15.98
C GLY A 227 4.33 2.00 16.65
N GLN A 228 3.42 2.66 15.93
CA GLN A 228 2.15 3.17 16.47
C GLN A 228 1.19 2.05 16.92
N ALA A 229 1.26 0.88 16.27
CA ALA A 229 0.40 -0.26 16.61
C ALA A 229 0.70 -0.83 18.02
N MET A 230 1.96 -0.85 18.44
CA MET A 230 2.34 -1.33 19.78
C MET A 230 1.91 -0.35 20.87
N ALA A 231 1.97 0.95 20.60
CA ALA A 231 1.49 1.97 21.53
C ALA A 231 -0.03 1.81 21.79
N GLY A 232 -0.82 1.46 20.78
CA GLY A 232 -2.25 1.16 20.95
C GLY A 232 -2.49 -0.12 21.77
N LEU A 233 -1.65 -1.14 21.62
CA LEU A 233 -1.73 -2.36 22.43
C LEU A 233 -1.46 -2.05 23.92
N ASP A 234 -0.42 -1.26 24.21
CA ASP A 234 -0.07 -0.85 25.57
C ASP A 234 -1.18 0.00 26.23
N GLN A 235 -1.95 0.73 25.42
CA GLN A 235 -3.10 1.54 25.85
C GLN A 235 -4.39 0.73 25.96
N GLY A 236 -4.38 -0.56 25.60
CA GLY A 236 -5.55 -1.44 25.64
C GLY A 236 -6.54 -1.24 24.50
N GLU A 237 -6.14 -0.58 23.40
CA GLU A 237 -6.96 -0.41 22.20
C GLU A 237 -7.12 -1.72 21.41
N PHE A 238 -6.17 -2.64 21.58
CA PHE A 238 -6.14 -3.95 20.93
C PHE A 238 -6.11 -5.07 21.96
N ALA A 239 -6.73 -6.19 21.63
CA ALA A 239 -6.66 -7.42 22.41
C ALA A 239 -5.79 -8.43 21.65
N ALA A 240 -4.78 -8.97 22.32
CA ALA A 240 -3.95 -10.02 21.74
C ALA A 240 -4.69 -11.36 21.72
N GLU A 241 -4.53 -12.09 20.63
CA GLU A 241 -5.15 -13.39 20.38
C GLU A 241 -4.21 -14.32 19.59
N THR A 242 -4.60 -15.59 19.50
CA THR A 242 -3.88 -16.59 18.70
C THR A 242 -4.54 -16.75 17.33
N PHE A 243 -3.74 -16.62 16.28
CA PHE A 243 -4.13 -16.84 14.89
C PHE A 243 -3.69 -18.24 14.46
N ASP A 244 -4.63 -19.06 14.02
CA ASP A 244 -4.35 -20.33 13.35
C ASP A 244 -4.39 -20.11 11.83
N ILE A 245 -3.22 -20.12 11.21
CA ILE A 245 -2.97 -19.69 9.83
C ILE A 245 -2.65 -20.91 8.96
N ARG A 246 -3.28 -20.99 7.78
CA ARG A 246 -3.07 -22.02 6.76
C ARG A 246 -2.83 -21.43 5.38
#